data_AF-A0A075MNZ0-F1
#
_entry.id   AF-A0A075MNZ0-F1
#
_cell.length_a   1.000
_cell.length_b   1.000
_cell.length_c   1.000
_cell.angle_alpha   90.00
_cell.angle_beta   90.00
_cell.angle_gamma   90.00
#
_symmetry.space_group_name_H-M   'P 1'
#
loop_
_entity.id
_entity.type
_entity.pdbx_description
1 polymer ?
#
loop_
_entity_poly.entity_id
_entity_poly.type
_entity_poly.pdbx_seq_one_letter_code
_entity_poly.pdbx_strand_id
1 'polypeptide(L)'
;MSNNQKNTGSIPGKDLGRAMNNLRKSLGPTVVDLLITDLQRQGITLAGGESYSIKQVEGALKKTFGQDGGELLTDMISKSLQEP
;
A
#
# COMPACT_ATOMS: atom_id res chain seq x y z
N MET A 1 22.11 7.48 14.54
CA MET A 1 20.65 7.64 14.76
C MET A 1 19.94 6.94 13.63
N SER A 2 19.44 5.73 13.85
CA SER A 2 18.66 5.00 12.83
C SER A 2 17.43 4.44 13.52
N ASN A 3 16.36 5.23 13.58
CA ASN A 3 15.05 4.72 13.97
C ASN A 3 14.52 3.87 12.81
N ASN A 4 15.03 2.64 12.72
CA ASN A 4 14.39 1.58 11.97
C ASN A 4 13.18 1.12 12.79
N GLN A 5 12.15 1.95 12.88
CA GLN A 5 10.81 1.46 13.16
C GLN A 5 10.43 0.60 11.97
N LYS A 6 10.77 -0.70 12.06
CA LYS A 6 10.06 -1.74 11.34
C LYS A 6 8.61 -1.53 11.73
N ASN A 7 7.87 -0.87 10.85
CA ASN A 7 6.47 -0.58 11.04
C ASN A 7 5.76 -1.94 11.03
N THR A 8 5.62 -2.54 12.21
CA THR A 8 4.79 -3.71 12.47
C THR A 8 3.33 -3.30 12.65
N GLY A 9 3.03 -2.01 12.42
CA GLY A 9 1.72 -1.40 12.52
C GLY A 9 0.78 -1.96 11.46
N SER A 10 -0.38 -2.39 11.93
CA SER A 10 -1.52 -2.62 11.06
C SER A 10 -1.87 -1.30 10.36
N ILE A 11 -2.08 -1.33 9.05
CA ILE A 11 -2.51 -0.18 8.25
C ILE A 11 -4.03 -0.25 8.12
N PRO A 12 -4.79 0.71 8.69
CA PRO A 12 -6.21 0.81 8.45
C PRO A 12 -6.53 0.94 6.96
N GLY A 13 -7.59 0.29 6.49
CA GLY A 13 -8.02 0.33 5.09
C GLY A 13 -8.22 1.76 4.58
N LYS A 14 -8.80 2.64 5.42
CA LYS A 14 -8.93 4.09 5.13
C LYS A 14 -7.58 4.79 4.87
N ASP A 15 -6.52 4.39 5.56
CA ASP A 15 -5.20 5.00 5.45
C ASP A 15 -4.49 4.45 4.20
N LEU A 16 -4.68 3.17 3.87
CA LEU A 16 -4.31 2.64 2.56
C LEU A 16 -5.04 3.38 1.43
N GLY A 17 -6.35 3.66 1.57
CA GLY A 17 -7.13 4.44 0.61
C GLY A 17 -6.56 5.86 0.42
N ARG A 18 -6.18 6.52 1.50
CA ARG A 18 -5.46 7.80 1.45
C ARG A 18 -4.13 7.67 0.73
N ALA A 19 -3.36 6.63 1.04
CA ALA A 19 -2.07 6.39 0.40
C ALA A 19 -2.22 6.19 -1.11
N MET A 20 -3.20 5.40 -1.56
CA MET A 20 -3.50 5.23 -2.98
C MET A 20 -3.83 6.58 -3.64
N ASN A 21 -4.62 7.43 -2.98
CA ASN A 21 -4.94 8.75 -3.51
C ASN A 21 -3.71 9.67 -3.66
N ASN A 22 -2.75 9.60 -2.75
CA ASN A 22 -1.48 10.32 -2.89
C ASN A 22 -0.65 9.75 -4.04
N LEU A 23 -0.57 8.42 -4.16
CA LEU A 23 0.12 7.75 -5.26
C LEU A 23 -0.48 8.07 -6.62
N ARG A 24 -1.77 8.41 -6.73
CA ARG A 24 -2.40 8.81 -8.01
C ARG A 24 -1.69 10.01 -8.65
N LYS A 25 -1.14 10.92 -7.84
CA LYS A 25 -0.40 12.09 -8.35
C LYS A 25 0.96 11.69 -8.93
N SER A 26 1.58 10.64 -8.39
CA SER A 26 2.94 10.22 -8.77
C SER A 26 2.95 9.16 -9.88
N LEU A 27 2.03 8.19 -9.82
CA LEU A 27 1.97 7.05 -10.75
C LEU A 27 0.92 7.21 -11.84
N GLY A 28 0.02 8.19 -11.70
CA GLY A 28 -1.13 8.38 -12.56
C GLY A 28 -2.34 7.53 -12.14
N PRO A 29 -3.56 7.95 -12.51
CA PRO A 29 -4.81 7.34 -12.05
C PRO A 29 -4.93 5.87 -12.49
N THR A 30 -4.59 5.56 -13.75
CA THR A 30 -4.72 4.20 -14.31
C THR A 30 -3.89 3.17 -13.55
N VAL A 31 -2.64 3.50 -13.20
CA VAL A 31 -1.74 2.59 -12.47
C VAL A 31 -2.29 2.32 -11.07
N VAL A 32 -2.78 3.37 -10.40
CA VAL A 32 -3.36 3.21 -9.06
C VAL A 32 -4.68 2.46 -9.09
N ASP A 33 -5.52 2.64 -10.11
CA ASP A 33 -6.77 1.88 -10.22
C ASP A 33 -6.52 0.38 -10.40
N LEU A 34 -5.47 0.02 -11.13
CA LEU A 34 -5.00 -1.37 -11.24
C LEU A 34 -4.51 -1.89 -9.88
N LEU A 35 -3.71 -1.11 -9.15
CA LEU A 35 -3.25 -1.44 -7.79
C LEU A 35 -4.42 -1.68 -6.83
N ILE A 36 -5.38 -0.77 -6.81
CA ILE A 36 -6.59 -0.83 -5.99
C ILE A 36 -7.38 -2.11 -6.31
N THR A 37 -7.63 -2.35 -7.59
CA THR A 37 -8.38 -3.52 -8.06
C THR A 37 -7.68 -4.81 -7.63
N ASP A 38 -6.36 -4.87 -7.77
CA ASP A 38 -5.60 -6.04 -7.41
C ASP A 38 -5.61 -6.32 -5.90
N LEU A 39 -5.38 -5.30 -5.08
CA LEU A 39 -5.47 -5.41 -3.62
C LEU A 39 -6.86 -5.90 -3.20
N GLN A 40 -7.93 -5.37 -3.80
CA GLN A 40 -9.30 -5.80 -3.53
C GLN A 40 -9.57 -7.25 -3.95
N ARG A 41 -9.02 -7.71 -5.09
CA ARG A 41 -9.10 -9.12 -5.51
C ARG A 41 -8.42 -10.07 -4.51
N GLN A 42 -7.45 -9.56 -3.77
CA GLN A 42 -6.75 -10.29 -2.71
C GLN A 42 -7.39 -10.11 -1.33
N GLY A 43 -8.57 -9.47 -1.25
CA GLY A 43 -9.32 -9.26 -0.01
C GLY A 43 -8.87 -8.05 0.81
N ILE A 44 -8.03 -7.18 0.25
CA ILE A 44 -7.59 -5.94 0.90
C ILE A 44 -8.53 -4.80 0.49
N THR A 45 -9.39 -4.40 1.40
CA THR A 45 -10.36 -3.31 1.23
C THR A 45 -9.76 -1.98 1.66
N LEU A 46 -9.96 -0.95 0.85
CA LEU A 46 -9.39 0.39 1.05
C LEU A 46 -10.39 1.38 1.65
N ALA A 47 -11.61 0.91 1.91
CA ALA A 47 -12.70 1.66 2.49
C ALA A 47 -13.30 0.82 3.62
N GLY A 48 -12.97 1.17 4.87
CA GLY A 48 -13.46 0.43 6.04
C GLY A 48 -12.59 0.58 7.29
N GLY A 49 -13.01 -0.10 8.35
CA GLY A 49 -12.28 -0.21 9.62
C GLY A 49 -11.33 -1.42 9.69
N GLU A 50 -11.30 -2.27 8.66
CA GLU A 50 -10.34 -3.37 8.57
C GLU A 50 -8.92 -2.82 8.55
N SER A 51 -7.99 -3.56 9.14
CA SER A 51 -6.59 -3.15 9.20
C SER A 51 -5.72 -4.31 8.73
N TYR A 52 -4.75 -4.00 7.87
CA TYR A 52 -3.92 -4.97 7.19
C TYR A 52 -2.46 -4.78 7.61
N SER A 53 -1.76 -5.87 7.89
CA SER A 53 -0.32 -5.77 8.11
C SER A 53 0.38 -5.33 6.83
N ILE A 54 1.47 -4.58 6.97
CA ILE A 54 2.34 -4.21 5.84
C ILE A 54 2.76 -5.44 5.04
N LYS A 55 3.04 -6.56 5.70
CA LYS A 55 3.40 -7.82 5.03
C LYS A 55 2.28 -8.39 4.16
N GLN A 56 1.01 -8.23 4.55
CA GLN A 56 -0.12 -8.64 3.72
C GLN A 56 -0.21 -7.79 2.46
N VAL A 57 -0.03 -6.47 2.59
CA VAL A 57 -0.02 -5.54 1.45
C VAL A 57 1.18 -5.82 0.54
N GLU A 58 2.37 -5.96 1.10
CA GLU A 58 3.60 -6.29 0.37
C GLU A 58 3.45 -7.62 -0.38
N GLY A 59 2.96 -8.66 0.31
CA GLY A 59 2.74 -9.97 -0.29
C GLY A 59 1.71 -9.93 -1.42
N ALA A 60 0.68 -9.07 -1.30
CA ALA A 60 -0.27 -8.85 -2.36
C ALA A 60 0.35 -8.18 -3.58
N LEU A 61 1.13 -7.11 -3.37
CA LEU A 61 1.80 -6.38 -4.44
C LEU A 61 2.85 -7.24 -5.16
N LYS A 62 3.62 -8.03 -4.41
CA LYS A 62 4.64 -8.94 -4.96
C LYS A 62 4.06 -10.01 -5.87
N LYS A 63 2.85 -10.51 -5.59
CA LYS A 63 2.17 -11.49 -6.45
C LYS A 63 1.83 -10.94 -7.83
N THR A 64 1.59 -9.63 -7.92
CA THR A 64 1.08 -8.99 -9.14
C THR A 64 2.16 -8.28 -9.93
N PHE A 65 3.06 -7.58 -9.25
CA PHE A 65 4.10 -6.75 -9.86
C PHE A 65 5.50 -7.36 -9.79
N GLY A 66 5.61 -8.60 -9.29
CA GLY A 66 6.89 -9.26 -9.03
C GLY A 66 7.59 -8.72 -7.79
N GLN A 67 8.75 -9.28 -7.47
CA GLN A 67 9.48 -8.95 -6.24
C GLN A 67 9.88 -7.47 -6.20
N ASP A 68 10.60 -7.00 -7.23
CA ASP A 68 11.13 -5.63 -7.28
C ASP A 68 10.01 -4.59 -7.35
N GLY A 69 8.99 -4.84 -8.19
CA GLY A 69 7.83 -3.96 -8.31
C GLY A 69 7.02 -3.89 -7.02
N GLY A 70 6.81 -5.04 -6.37
CA GLY A 70 6.11 -5.12 -5.09
C GLY A 70 6.84 -4.38 -3.96
N GLU A 71 8.17 -4.47 -3.89
CA GLU A 71 8.98 -3.72 -2.92
C GLU A 71 8.91 -2.22 -3.16
N LEU A 72 9.07 -1.77 -4.41
CA LEU A 72 8.95 -0.36 -4.77
C LEU A 72 7.58 0.21 -4.36
N LEU A 73 6.50 -0.49 -4.70
CA LEU A 73 5.14 -0.06 -4.38
C LEU A 73 4.88 -0.05 -2.88
N THR A 74 5.41 -1.02 -2.14
CA THR A 74 5.31 -1.08 -0.67
C THR A 74 6.04 0.09 -0.01
N ASP A 75 7.23 0.44 -0.50
CA ASP A 75 7.99 1.61 -0.03
C ASP A 75 7.22 2.90 -0.32
N MET A 76 6.66 3.05 -1.52
CA MET A 76 5.84 4.20 -1.89
C MET A 76 4.59 4.36 -1.01
N ILE A 77 3.87 3.26 -0.71
CA ILE A 77 2.74 3.28 0.23
C ILE A 77 3.22 3.68 1.63
N SER A 78 4.31 3.09 2.10
CA SER A 78 4.87 3.36 3.44
C SER A 78 5.28 4.81 3.61
N LYS A 79 5.85 5.43 2.57
CA LYS A 79 6.16 6.86 2.54
C LYS A 79 4.89 7.71 2.55
N SER A 80 3.91 7.35 1.71
CA SER A 80 2.65 8.08 1.65
C SER A 80 1.83 8.01 2.95
N LEU A 81 2.02 7.00 3.79
CA LEU A 81 1.40 6.90 5.12
C LEU A 81 2.09 7.76 6.18
N GLN A 82 3.34 8.18 5.93
CA GLN A 82 4.11 9.07 6.82
C GLN A 82 3.92 10.55 6.47
N GLU A 83 3.38 10.85 5.28
CA GLU A 83 3.04 12.22 4.88
C GLU A 83 1.75 12.68 5.61
N PRO A 84 1.80 13.78 6.38
CA PRO A 84 0.67 14.26 7.18
C PRO A 84 -0.52 14.76 6.36
#